data_AF-A0A544YCU6-F1
#
_entry.id   AF-A0A544YCU6-F1
#
_cell.length_a   1.000
_cell.length_b   1.000
_cell.length_c   1.000
_cell.angle_alpha   90.00
_cell.angle_beta   90.00
_cell.angle_gamma   90.00
#
_symmetry.space_group_name_H-M   'P 1'
#
loop_
_entity.id
_entity.type
_entity.pdbx_description
1 polymer ?
#
loop_
_entity_poly.entity_id
_entity_poly.type
_entity_poly.pdbx_seq_one_letter_code
_entity_poly.pdbx_strand_id
1 'polypeptide(L)'
;MSPYRVLVTGSRTWRSPNDRKTLRDALDAVHTAFPDLVVVHGACSRGADFLAQRWAEDRNRAGANITVEQHPADWDRYRKAAGFRRNAEMVATRPDLVLAFIRNGSPGATHCAALAEKAGIPVRRWSA
;
A
#
# COMPACT_ATOMS: atom_id res chain seq x y z
N MET A 1 19.29 -11.34 6.21
CA MET A 1 18.78 -10.15 5.51
C MET A 1 17.42 -9.84 6.09
N SER A 2 17.06 -8.58 6.28
CA SER A 2 15.68 -8.20 6.61
C SER A 2 14.81 -8.33 5.36
N PRO A 3 13.53 -8.73 5.49
CA PRO A 3 12.63 -8.81 4.35
C PRO A 3 12.45 -7.42 3.72
N TYR A 4 12.26 -7.38 2.40
CA TYR A 4 11.99 -6.13 1.69
C TYR A 4 10.58 -5.64 2.05
N ARG A 5 10.41 -4.34 2.30
CA ARG A 5 9.14 -3.77 2.78
C ARG A 5 8.54 -2.86 1.71
N VAL A 6 7.39 -3.24 1.18
CA VAL A 6 6.62 -2.42 0.23
C VAL A 6 5.35 -1.89 0.89
N LEU A 7 5.21 -0.57 0.96
CA LEU A 7 3.97 0.08 1.40
C LEU A 7 3.07 0.30 0.20
N VAL A 8 1.84 -0.23 0.27
CA VAL A 8 0.79 0.05 -0.70
C VAL A 8 -0.22 1.02 -0.10
N THR A 9 -0.46 2.10 -0.82
CA THR A 9 -1.50 3.07 -0.50
C THR A 9 -2.26 3.43 -1.76
N GLY A 10 -3.55 3.70 -1.63
CA GLY A 10 -4.28 4.17 -2.79
C GLY A 10 -5.73 4.52 -2.54
N SER A 11 -6.38 4.88 -3.63
CA SER A 11 -7.73 5.42 -3.62
C SER A 11 -8.72 4.32 -3.29
N ARG A 12 -9.72 4.63 -2.47
CA ARG A 12 -10.82 3.70 -2.16
C ARG A 12 -11.63 3.31 -3.39
N THR A 13 -11.51 4.07 -4.49
CA THR A 13 -12.15 3.86 -5.79
C THR A 13 -11.25 3.13 -6.80
N TRP A 14 -10.02 2.77 -6.43
CA TRP A 14 -9.11 1.96 -7.26
C TRP A 14 -9.60 0.51 -7.33
N ARG A 15 -10.45 0.20 -8.30
CA ARG A 15 -11.25 -1.05 -8.33
C ARG A 15 -11.62 -1.56 -9.71
N SER A 16 -11.40 -0.80 -10.78
CA SER A 16 -11.72 -1.29 -12.13
C SER A 16 -10.90 -2.56 -12.44
N PRO A 17 -11.29 -3.40 -13.42
CA PRO A 17 -10.44 -4.51 -13.87
C PRO A 17 -9.01 -4.08 -14.23
N ASN A 18 -8.86 -2.92 -14.86
CA ASN A 18 -7.56 -2.34 -15.19
C ASN A 18 -6.79 -1.93 -13.92
N ASP A 19 -7.45 -1.29 -12.95
CA ASP A 19 -6.86 -0.91 -11.66
C ASP A 19 -6.29 -2.13 -10.93
N ARG A 20 -7.04 -3.24 -10.92
CA ARG A 20 -6.61 -4.51 -10.32
C ARG A 20 -5.40 -5.08 -11.03
N LYS A 21 -5.39 -5.04 -12.36
CA LYS A 21 -4.24 -5.49 -13.16
C LYS A 21 -3.01 -4.64 -12.86
N THR A 22 -3.12 -3.32 -12.91
CA THR A 22 -2.02 -2.39 -12.64
C THR A 22 -1.39 -2.61 -11.27
N LEU A 23 -2.21 -2.77 -10.22
CA LEU A 23 -1.70 -3.01 -8.87
C LEU A 23 -0.99 -4.36 -8.75
N ARG A 24 -1.59 -5.41 -9.31
CA ARG A 24 -0.98 -6.75 -9.33
C ARG A 24 0.34 -6.76 -10.09
N ASP A 25 0.39 -6.17 -11.28
CA ASP A 25 1.62 -6.10 -12.08
C ASP A 25 2.74 -5.36 -11.31
N ALA A 26 2.38 -4.30 -10.58
CA ALA A 26 3.34 -3.55 -9.76
C ALA A 26 3.88 -4.37 -8.58
N LEU A 27 3.03 -5.10 -7.87
CA LEU A 27 3.45 -5.98 -6.77
C LEU A 27 4.19 -7.23 -7.26
N ASP A 28 3.79 -7.79 -8.39
CA ASP A 28 4.48 -8.91 -9.03
C ASP A 28 5.92 -8.52 -9.38
N ALA A 29 6.12 -7.33 -9.96
CA ALA A 29 7.47 -6.83 -10.25
C ALA A 29 8.33 -6.68 -8.99
N VAL A 30 7.75 -6.24 -7.86
CA VAL A 30 8.47 -6.14 -6.59
C VAL A 30 8.80 -7.54 -6.05
N HIS A 31 7.84 -8.46 -6.04
CA HIS A 31 8.03 -9.81 -5.52
C HIS A 31 9.02 -10.64 -6.35
N THR A 32 9.06 -10.46 -7.66
CA THR A 32 10.07 -11.08 -8.53
C THR A 32 11.48 -10.60 -8.17
N ALA A 33 11.65 -9.32 -7.83
CA ALA A 33 12.94 -8.78 -7.41
C ALA A 33 13.29 -9.14 -5.96
N PHE A 34 12.28 -9.25 -5.09
CA PHE A 34 12.42 -9.49 -3.66
C PHE A 34 11.42 -10.57 -3.18
N PRO A 35 11.82 -11.86 -3.19
CA PRO A 35 10.94 -12.97 -2.82
C PRO A 35 10.54 -13.01 -1.33
N ASP A 36 11.37 -12.46 -0.44
CA ASP A 36 11.06 -12.29 0.99
C ASP A 36 10.52 -10.87 1.21
N LEU A 37 9.19 -10.76 1.28
CA LEU A 37 8.48 -9.48 1.15
C LEU A 37 7.49 -9.25 2.30
N VAL A 38 7.48 -8.02 2.82
CA VAL A 38 6.44 -7.50 3.70
C VAL A 38 5.61 -6.48 2.93
N VAL A 39 4.30 -6.71 2.84
CA VAL A 39 3.33 -5.74 2.29
C VAL A 39 2.71 -4.96 3.44
N VAL A 40 2.99 -3.66 3.49
CA VAL A 40 2.41 -2.72 4.46
C VAL A 40 1.22 -2.00 3.83
N HIS A 41 0.06 -1.95 4.49
CA HIS A 41 -1.09 -1.19 3.98
C HIS A 41 -2.07 -0.74 5.07
N GLY A 42 -3.04 0.11 4.73
CA GLY A 42 -3.96 0.72 5.69
C GLY A 42 -5.18 -0.06 6.12
N ALA A 43 -5.28 -1.33 5.72
CA ALA A 43 -6.42 -2.19 6.01
C ALA A 43 -7.76 -1.57 5.57
N CYS A 44 -7.76 -0.73 4.53
CA CYS A 44 -9.01 -0.28 3.95
C CYS A 44 -9.69 -1.48 3.30
N SER A 45 -10.92 -1.77 3.71
CA SER A 45 -11.71 -2.92 3.21
C SER A 45 -11.99 -2.88 1.70
N ARG A 46 -11.57 -1.82 1.01
CA ARG A 46 -11.81 -1.61 -0.40
C ARG A 46 -10.70 -0.74 -1.04
N GLY A 47 -10.59 -0.78 -2.37
CA GLY A 47 -9.59 0.00 -3.11
C GLY A 47 -8.21 -0.68 -3.12
N ALA A 48 -7.15 0.11 -3.25
CA ALA A 48 -5.78 -0.39 -3.38
C ALA A 48 -5.34 -1.27 -2.19
N ASP A 49 -5.60 -0.86 -0.94
CA ASP A 49 -5.22 -1.61 0.26
C ASP A 49 -5.85 -3.02 0.26
N PHE A 50 -7.15 -3.11 -0.04
CA PHE A 50 -7.84 -4.40 -0.17
C PHE A 50 -7.26 -5.27 -1.28
N LEU A 51 -6.89 -4.67 -2.41
CA LEU A 51 -6.30 -5.41 -3.53
C LEU A 51 -4.88 -5.90 -3.19
N ALA A 52 -4.11 -5.14 -2.41
CA ALA A 52 -2.80 -5.57 -1.91
C ALA A 52 -2.92 -6.73 -0.93
N GLN A 53 -3.90 -6.67 0.00
CA GLN A 53 -4.24 -7.78 0.89
C GLN A 53 -4.54 -9.05 0.08
N ARG A 54 -5.45 -8.96 -0.90
CA ARG A 54 -5.83 -10.10 -1.76
C ARG A 54 -4.65 -10.65 -2.55
N TRP A 55 -3.83 -9.78 -3.12
CA TRP A 55 -2.64 -10.20 -3.84
C TRP A 55 -1.68 -11.01 -2.96
N ALA A 56 -1.42 -10.56 -1.74
CA ALA A 56 -0.55 -11.28 -0.80
C ALA A 56 -1.14 -12.65 -0.41
N GLU A 57 -2.45 -12.69 -0.11
CA GLU A 57 -3.17 -13.95 0.17
C GLU A 57 -3.08 -14.94 -1.00
N ASP A 58 -3.31 -14.46 -2.23
CA ASP A 58 -3.28 -15.29 -3.45
C ASP A 58 -1.87 -15.86 -3.69
N ARG A 59 -0.83 -15.05 -3.49
CA ARG A 59 0.56 -15.47 -3.63
C ARG A 59 1.00 -16.45 -2.54
N ASN A 60 0.59 -16.23 -1.29
CA ASN A 60 0.86 -17.18 -0.21
C ASN A 60 0.16 -18.54 -0.44
N ARG A 61 -1.07 -18.55 -0.97
CA ARG A 61 -1.73 -19.81 -1.39
C ARG A 61 -0.97 -20.53 -2.50
N ALA A 62 -0.20 -19.81 -3.31
CA ALA A 62 0.68 -20.37 -4.33
C ALA A 62 2.09 -20.72 -3.82
N GLY A 63 2.35 -20.63 -2.51
CA GLY A 63 3.62 -21.02 -1.88
C GLY A 63 4.63 -19.90 -1.67
N ALA A 64 4.25 -18.63 -1.86
CA ALA A 64 5.11 -17.50 -1.52
C ALA A 64 5.23 -17.30 0.01
N ASN A 65 6.28 -16.59 0.45
CA ASN A 65 6.46 -16.17 1.84
C ASN A 65 6.29 -14.65 1.95
N ILE A 66 5.04 -14.17 1.90
CA ILE A 66 4.71 -12.75 2.02
C ILE A 66 4.07 -12.49 3.37
N THR A 67 4.66 -11.58 4.15
CA THR A 67 4.05 -11.08 5.38
C THR A 67 3.17 -9.88 5.08
N VAL A 68 1.99 -9.79 5.69
CA VAL A 68 1.11 -8.61 5.58
C VAL A 68 1.12 -7.84 6.89
N GLU A 69 1.49 -6.57 6.83
CA GLU A 69 1.47 -5.64 7.96
C GLU A 69 0.34 -4.62 7.79
N GLN A 70 -0.70 -4.77 8.61
CA GLN A 70 -1.91 -3.97 8.52
C GLN A 70 -1.88 -2.80 9.51
N HIS A 71 -2.24 -1.61 9.03
CA HIS A 71 -2.38 -0.40 9.84
C HIS A 71 -3.80 0.14 9.72
N PRO A 72 -4.78 -0.38 10.47
CA PRO A 72 -6.15 0.13 10.44
C PRO A 72 -6.22 1.54 11.01
N ALA A 73 -7.02 2.41 10.37
CA ALA A 73 -7.24 3.76 10.88
C ALA A 73 -8.25 3.77 12.04
N ASP A 74 -7.90 4.42 13.15
CA ASP A 74 -8.76 4.57 14.34
C ASP A 74 -9.77 5.73 14.16
N TRP A 75 -10.87 5.41 13.46
CA TRP A 75 -11.95 6.36 13.17
C TRP A 75 -12.75 6.78 14.43
N ASP A 76 -12.80 5.91 15.44
CA ASP A 76 -13.51 6.14 16.69
C ASP A 76 -12.81 7.18 17.55
N ARG A 77 -11.48 7.22 17.52
CA ARG A 77 -10.69 8.21 18.24
C ARG A 77 -10.45 9.49 17.45
N TYR A 78 -10.11 9.39 16.16
CA TYR A 78 -9.58 10.52 15.40
C TYR A 78 -10.48 11.03 14.26
N ARG A 79 -11.65 10.42 14.04
CA ARG A 79 -12.62 10.83 13.01
C ARG A 79 -11.92 11.05 11.65
N LYS A 80 -12.09 12.22 11.02
CA LYS A 80 -11.52 12.55 9.70
C LYS A 80 -9.98 12.51 9.67
N ALA A 81 -9.31 12.73 10.80
CA ALA A 81 -7.86 12.71 10.89
C ALA A 81 -7.27 11.29 10.97
N ALA A 82 -8.09 10.27 11.27
CA ALA A 82 -7.64 8.88 11.45
C ALA A 82 -6.84 8.37 10.24
N GLY A 83 -7.33 8.63 9.03
CA GLY A 83 -6.66 8.21 7.80
C GLY A 83 -5.28 8.84 7.62
N PHE A 84 -5.13 10.13 7.95
CA PHE A 84 -3.87 10.85 7.83
C PHE A 84 -2.86 10.46 8.90
N ARG A 85 -3.32 10.23 10.14
CA ARG A 85 -2.47 9.71 11.23
C ARG A 85 -1.92 8.33 10.91
N ARG A 86 -2.80 7.42 10.50
CA ARG A 86 -2.41 6.09 10.01
C ARG A 86 -1.42 6.17 8.85
N ASN A 87 -1.61 7.09 7.90
CA ASN A 87 -0.64 7.29 6.82
C ASN A 87 0.76 7.65 7.34
N ALA A 88 0.84 8.53 8.35
CA ALA A 88 2.11 8.89 8.97
C ALA A 88 2.72 7.71 9.74
N GLU A 89 1.92 6.92 10.44
CA GLU A 89 2.36 5.70 11.14
C GLU A 89 2.98 4.68 10.17
N MET A 90 2.30 4.38 9.05
CA MET A 90 2.84 3.47 8.03
C MET A 90 4.17 3.99 7.44
N VAL A 91 4.26 5.28 7.12
CA VAL A 91 5.50 5.89 6.61
C VAL A 91 6.61 5.86 7.64
N ALA A 92 6.29 6.03 8.93
CA ALA A 92 7.25 5.96 10.03
C ALA A 92 7.88 4.56 10.19
N THR A 93 7.24 3.51 9.67
CA THR A 93 7.83 2.15 9.60
C THR A 93 8.98 2.03 8.60
N ARG A 94 9.29 3.09 7.85
CA ARG A 94 10.36 3.18 6.84
C ARG A 94 10.35 2.01 5.83
N PRO A 95 9.27 1.83 5.04
CA PRO A 95 9.29 0.88 3.93
C PRO A 95 10.41 1.22 2.94
N ASP A 96 10.90 0.21 2.23
CA ASP A 96 11.93 0.36 1.19
C ASP A 96 11.36 1.00 -0.09
N LEU A 97 10.06 0.82 -0.33
CA LEU A 97 9.35 1.36 -1.48
C LEU A 97 7.89 1.67 -1.12
N VAL A 98 7.36 2.77 -1.67
CA VAL A 98 5.92 3.06 -1.66
C VAL A 98 5.32 2.94 -3.06
N LEU A 99 4.24 2.17 -3.18
CA LEU A 99 3.38 2.11 -4.35
C LEU A 99 2.10 2.88 -4.07
N ALA A 100 1.93 4.03 -4.74
CA ALA A 100 0.81 4.95 -4.53
C ALA A 100 -0.15 4.94 -5.74
N PHE A 101 -1.37 4.45 -5.54
CA PHE A 101 -2.41 4.34 -6.57
C PHE A 101 -3.48 5.42 -6.40
N ILE A 102 -3.33 6.54 -7.12
CA ILE A 102 -4.08 7.78 -6.91
C ILE A 102 -5.11 7.96 -8.04
N ARG A 103 -6.40 7.94 -7.71
CA ARG A 103 -7.51 8.20 -8.64
C ARG A 103 -8.14 9.54 -8.28
N ASN A 104 -8.35 10.40 -9.28
CA ASN A 104 -8.96 11.73 -9.12
C ASN A 104 -8.34 12.55 -7.97
N GLY A 105 -7.01 12.49 -7.81
CA GLY A 105 -6.30 13.25 -6.78
C GLY A 105 -6.64 12.87 -5.33
N SER A 106 -7.08 11.64 -5.06
CA SER A 106 -7.51 11.17 -3.73
C SER A 106 -6.65 11.72 -2.57
N PRO A 107 -7.20 12.56 -1.67
CA PRO A 107 -6.41 13.26 -0.66
C PRO A 107 -5.62 12.32 0.26
N GLY A 108 -6.21 11.20 0.65
CA GLY A 108 -5.56 10.23 1.53
C GLY A 108 -4.35 9.55 0.87
N ALA A 109 -4.45 9.14 -0.39
CA ALA A 109 -3.37 8.50 -1.11
C ALA A 109 -2.25 9.50 -1.44
N THR A 110 -2.62 10.69 -1.92
CA THR A 110 -1.70 11.79 -2.20
C THR A 110 -0.91 12.20 -0.96
N HIS A 111 -1.58 12.30 0.20
CA HIS A 111 -0.92 12.62 1.46
C HIS A 111 0.11 11.57 1.87
N CYS A 112 -0.21 10.27 1.76
CA CYS A 112 0.72 9.21 2.11
C CYS A 112 1.96 9.22 1.19
N ALA A 113 1.76 9.39 -0.12
CA ALA A 113 2.86 9.52 -1.08
C ALA A 113 3.76 10.73 -0.78
N ALA A 114 3.16 11.89 -0.50
CA ALA A 114 3.91 13.10 -0.16
C ALA A 114 4.70 12.96 1.16
N LEU A 115 4.14 12.29 2.16
CA LEU A 115 4.86 12.00 3.40
C LEU A 115 6.07 11.09 3.16
N ALA A 116 5.91 10.05 2.34
CA ALA A 116 7.00 9.14 2.01
C ALA A 116 8.13 9.84 1.24
N GLU A 117 7.79 10.65 0.24
CA GLU A 117 8.75 11.47 -0.51
C GLU A 117 9.52 12.42 0.42
N LYS A 118 8.80 13.10 1.32
CA LYS A 118 9.42 13.98 2.32
C LYS A 118 10.36 13.22 3.27
N ALA A 119 10.07 11.95 3.54
CA ALA A 119 10.91 11.07 4.37
C ALA A 119 12.10 10.45 3.60
N GLY A 120 12.28 10.78 2.32
CA GLY A 120 13.33 10.24 1.46
C GLY A 120 13.10 8.79 1.02
N ILE A 121 11.86 8.30 1.12
CA ILE A 121 11.51 6.94 0.71
C ILE A 121 11.17 6.94 -0.78
N PRO A 122 11.70 6.01 -1.59
CA PRO A 122 11.31 5.88 -2.99
C PRO A 122 9.80 5.69 -3.16
N VAL A 123 9.18 6.45 -4.07
CA VAL A 123 7.75 6.39 -4.34
C VAL A 123 7.50 6.19 -5.83
N ARG A 124 6.61 5.26 -6.17
CA ARG A 124 6.05 5.09 -7.52
C ARG A 124 4.57 5.45 -7.48
N ARG A 125 4.16 6.43 -8.29
CA ARG A 125 2.78 6.90 -8.37
C ARG A 125 2.11 6.42 -9.65
N TRP A 126 0.90 5.88 -9.53
CA TRP A 126 -0.03 5.68 -10.64
C TRP A 126 -1.17 6.67 -10.49
N SER A 127 -1.52 7.34 -11.58
CA SER A 127 -2.62 8.30 -11.63
C SER A 127 -3.67 7.86 -12.63
N ALA A 128 -4.95 8.00 -12.27
CA ALA A 128 -6.11 7.62 -13.09
C ALA A 128 -7.36 8.45 -12.76
#